data_AF-A0A963I9U0-F1
#
_entry.id   AF-A0A963I9U0-F1
#
_cell.length_a   1.000
_cell.length_b   1.000
_cell.length_c   1.000
_cell.angle_alpha   90.00
_cell.angle_beta   90.00
_cell.angle_gamma   90.00
#
_symmetry.space_group_name_H-M   'P 1'
#
loop_
_entity.id
_entity.type
_entity.pdbx_description
1 polymer ?
#
loop_
_entity_poly.entity_id
_entity_poly.type
_entity_poly.pdbx_seq_one_letter_code
_entity_poly.pdbx_strand_id
1 'polypeptide(L)'
;MNRYPLWKNLLIGLVLICGLLYTLPNFFGEVPAVQVSSAKATLKIDTAMEAQIEGILQRANLVHTGIFSDANSVRARFDNTDTQLQAKDAIERTLNPDPADPSYVVALNLLSASPNWLTSLGALPMYLGLDLRGGVHFLLQVDMEGALTKRMDSTAGDLRTLLRDKDVRHSGIRRIGNTLEIRFRDAGIREAGRAAILASTADLQLTDRDDSDQPRLVAALTPLAAKTLQEFALRQNISTLNNRINELGVAEPVIQQQGADRIVVQLPGVQDVAKAKNILGRTATLEVRMVDDTPGRLEEALGGAVPFGTELYTERGGQPLLVKKQVVLTGDRLTDAQPGFDGQTQEPAVHLTLDAAGARIFRDVTRENVNKRMAILLIEKGKGEVITAPVIRTEIAGGRVQISGRMTTTEANDIALLLRAGSLAAPMEIIEERT
;
A
#
# COMPACT_ATOMS: atom_id res chain seq x y z
N MET A 1 -47.46 -43.62 -14.64
CA MET A 1 -48.24 -42.49 -15.22
C MET A 1 -47.70 -41.19 -14.67
N ASN A 2 -47.17 -40.33 -15.54
CA ASN A 2 -46.62 -39.04 -15.15
C ASN A 2 -47.76 -38.08 -14.76
N ARG A 3 -47.72 -37.52 -13.54
CA ARG A 3 -48.79 -36.68 -12.97
C ARG A 3 -48.64 -35.19 -13.32
N TYR A 4 -47.53 -34.80 -13.96
CA TYR A 4 -47.25 -33.40 -14.28
C TYR A 4 -47.45 -33.10 -15.78
N PRO A 5 -47.92 -31.89 -16.13
CA PRO A 5 -47.94 -31.41 -17.51
C PRO A 5 -46.57 -31.49 -18.19
N LEU A 6 -46.55 -31.80 -19.50
CA LEU A 6 -45.32 -31.94 -20.31
C LEU A 6 -44.35 -30.76 -20.16
N TRP A 7 -44.86 -29.52 -20.13
CA TRP A 7 -44.02 -28.33 -19.98
C TRP A 7 -43.29 -28.27 -18.62
N LYS A 8 -43.90 -28.77 -17.53
CA LYS A 8 -43.22 -28.83 -16.23
C LYS A 8 -42.10 -29.87 -16.24
N ASN A 9 -42.32 -31.00 -16.89
CA ASN A 9 -41.27 -32.02 -17.04
C ASN A 9 -40.12 -31.54 -17.93
N LEU A 10 -40.42 -30.82 -19.02
CA LEU A 10 -39.42 -30.17 -19.86
C LEU A 10 -38.65 -29.10 -19.10
N LEU A 11 -39.32 -28.29 -18.28
CA LEU A 11 -38.68 -27.29 -17.42
C LEU A 11 -37.75 -27.95 -16.40
N ILE A 12 -38.17 -29.03 -15.74
CA ILE A 12 -37.33 -29.79 -14.80
C ILE A 12 -36.11 -30.36 -15.53
N GLY A 13 -36.28 -30.93 -16.73
CA GLY A 13 -35.18 -31.42 -17.54
C GLY A 13 -34.18 -30.33 -17.91
N LEU A 14 -34.66 -29.16 -18.32
CA LEU A 14 -33.83 -27.99 -18.62
C LEU A 14 -33.04 -27.54 -17.37
N VAL A 15 -33.70 -27.42 -16.22
CA VAL A 15 -33.05 -27.03 -14.96
C VAL A 15 -31.97 -28.04 -14.55
N LEU A 16 -32.23 -29.35 -14.69
CA LEU A 16 -31.25 -30.39 -14.41
C LEU A 16 -30.05 -30.32 -15.37
N ILE A 17 -30.29 -30.10 -16.66
CA ILE A 17 -29.21 -29.94 -17.65
C ILE A 17 -28.36 -28.72 -17.32
N CYS A 18 -28.99 -27.58 -17.01
CA CYS A 18 -28.25 -26.38 -16.59
C CYS A 18 -27.46 -26.63 -15.30
N GLY A 19 -28.06 -27.27 -14.29
CA GLY A 19 -27.35 -27.63 -13.06
C GLY A 19 -26.15 -28.54 -13.31
N LEU A 20 -26.28 -29.51 -14.21
CA LEU A 20 -25.18 -30.41 -14.59
C LEU A 20 -24.09 -29.66 -15.36
N LEU A 21 -24.48 -28.75 -16.25
CA LEU A 21 -23.55 -27.92 -17.02
C LEU A 21 -22.73 -26.98 -16.14
N TYR A 22 -23.33 -26.37 -15.13
CA TYR A 22 -22.63 -25.48 -14.19
C TYR A 22 -21.86 -26.23 -13.09
N THR A 23 -22.07 -27.54 -12.93
CA THR A 23 -21.28 -28.37 -11.99
C THR A 23 -20.08 -29.04 -12.65
N LEU A 24 -20.09 -29.23 -13.97
CA LEU A 24 -18.98 -29.78 -14.76
C LEU A 24 -17.60 -29.16 -14.49
N PRO A 25 -17.45 -27.81 -14.33
CA PRO A 25 -16.15 -27.19 -14.06
C PRO A 25 -15.40 -27.78 -12.85
N ASN A 26 -16.14 -28.22 -11.82
CA ASN A 26 -15.56 -28.78 -10.59
C ASN A 26 -14.85 -30.12 -10.80
N PHE A 27 -15.14 -30.83 -11.89
CA PHE A 27 -14.53 -32.13 -12.19
C PHE A 27 -13.20 -32.03 -12.95
N PHE A 28 -12.87 -30.86 -13.50
CA PHE A 28 -11.64 -30.67 -14.26
C PHE A 28 -10.42 -30.45 -13.36
N GLY A 29 -10.60 -30.07 -12.09
CA GLY A 29 -9.50 -29.83 -11.16
C GLY A 29 -8.63 -28.63 -11.55
N GLU A 30 -7.40 -28.61 -11.04
CA GLU A 30 -6.45 -27.52 -11.23
C GLU A 30 -5.17 -28.00 -11.91
N VAL A 31 -4.57 -27.15 -12.74
CA VAL A 31 -3.30 -27.39 -13.42
C VAL A 31 -2.22 -26.43 -12.90
N PRO A 32 -0.97 -26.92 -12.76
CA PRO A 32 0.21 -26.11 -12.49
C PRO A 32 0.34 -24.92 -13.44
N ALA A 33 0.58 -23.73 -12.91
CA ALA A 33 0.78 -22.53 -13.71
C ALA A 33 1.87 -21.63 -13.13
N VAL A 34 2.62 -20.96 -14.00
CA VAL A 34 3.52 -19.87 -13.60
C VAL A 34 2.86 -18.56 -13.98
N GLN A 35 2.69 -17.69 -12.99
CA GLN A 35 2.17 -16.36 -13.17
C GLN A 35 3.30 -15.35 -13.11
N VAL A 36 3.34 -14.46 -14.09
CA VAL A 36 4.19 -13.28 -14.11
C VAL A 36 3.26 -12.07 -13.96
N SER A 37 3.37 -11.39 -12.82
CA SER A 37 2.78 -10.08 -12.59
C SER A 37 3.87 -9.02 -12.56
N SER A 38 3.49 -7.76 -12.78
CA SER A 38 4.43 -6.67 -12.63
C SER A 38 4.71 -6.43 -11.14
N ALA A 39 6.00 -6.31 -10.76
CA ALA A 39 6.38 -5.90 -9.41
C ALA A 39 6.28 -4.37 -9.21
N LYS A 40 6.18 -3.62 -10.32
CA LYS A 40 6.15 -2.16 -10.35
C LYS A 40 4.84 -1.71 -11.03
N ALA A 41 4.09 -0.81 -10.42
CA ALA A 41 2.81 -0.33 -10.98
C ALA A 41 2.94 0.32 -12.38
N THR A 42 4.17 0.60 -12.83
CA THR A 42 4.54 1.20 -14.12
C THR A 42 4.54 0.26 -15.31
N LEU A 43 4.76 -1.03 -15.07
CA LEU A 43 5.02 -2.01 -16.12
C LEU A 43 3.69 -2.67 -16.49
N LYS A 44 3.08 -2.19 -17.57
CA LYS A 44 1.93 -2.86 -18.18
C LYS A 44 2.39 -4.18 -18.78
N ILE A 45 1.65 -5.24 -18.48
CA ILE A 45 1.84 -6.53 -19.10
C ILE A 45 1.03 -6.52 -20.38
N ASP A 46 1.72 -6.58 -21.51
CA ASP A 46 1.16 -6.52 -22.85
C ASP A 46 1.41 -7.85 -23.60
N THR A 47 0.94 -7.91 -24.85
CA THR A 47 1.17 -9.04 -25.75
C THR A 47 2.66 -9.26 -26.06
N ALA A 48 3.53 -8.26 -25.85
CA ALA A 48 4.97 -8.44 -26.00
C ALA A 48 5.56 -9.29 -24.86
N MET A 49 5.05 -9.13 -23.63
CA MET A 49 5.42 -9.99 -22.49
C MET A 49 5.02 -11.45 -22.73
N GLU A 50 3.87 -11.70 -23.34
CA GLU A 50 3.42 -13.05 -23.70
C GLU A 50 4.41 -13.72 -24.66
N ALA A 51 4.79 -13.04 -25.74
CA ALA A 51 5.80 -13.52 -26.69
C ALA A 51 7.19 -13.70 -26.04
N GLN A 52 7.55 -12.82 -25.09
CA GLN A 52 8.80 -12.94 -24.35
C GLN A 52 8.84 -14.19 -23.47
N ILE A 53 7.75 -14.47 -22.73
CA ILE A 53 7.62 -15.67 -21.90
C ILE A 53 7.65 -16.92 -22.78
N GLU A 54 6.92 -16.94 -23.89
CA GLU A 54 6.97 -18.04 -24.84
C GLU A 54 8.39 -18.30 -25.34
N GLY A 55 9.10 -17.24 -25.74
CA GLY A 55 10.49 -17.34 -26.19
C GLY A 55 11.48 -17.80 -25.10
N ILE A 56 11.20 -17.55 -23.82
CA ILE A 56 11.99 -18.07 -22.70
C ILE A 56 11.73 -19.58 -22.53
N LEU A 57 10.47 -19.99 -22.54
CA LEU A 57 10.07 -21.40 -22.39
C LEU A 57 10.61 -22.26 -23.53
N GLN A 58 10.54 -21.77 -24.78
CA GLN A 58 11.10 -22.45 -25.94
C GLN A 58 12.63 -22.61 -25.84
N ARG A 59 13.36 -21.57 -25.42
CA ARG A 59 14.82 -21.64 -25.21
C ARG A 59 15.22 -22.63 -24.11
N ALA A 60 14.36 -22.78 -23.10
CA ALA A 60 14.55 -23.74 -22.01
C ALA A 60 14.07 -25.16 -22.38
N ASN A 61 13.54 -25.39 -23.59
CA ASN A 61 12.90 -26.65 -24.01
C ASN A 61 11.76 -27.10 -23.08
N LEU A 62 11.00 -26.15 -22.53
CA LEU A 62 9.87 -26.42 -21.64
C LEU A 62 8.56 -26.36 -22.42
N VAL A 63 7.80 -27.45 -22.39
CA VAL A 63 6.47 -27.53 -23.03
C VAL A 63 5.43 -26.89 -22.12
N HIS A 64 4.62 -25.99 -22.68
CA HIS A 64 3.47 -25.40 -22.00
C HIS A 64 2.16 -25.83 -22.68
N THR A 65 1.10 -26.00 -21.89
CA THR A 65 -0.23 -26.38 -22.39
C THR A 65 -0.99 -25.17 -22.94
N GLY A 66 -0.58 -23.96 -22.55
CA GLY A 66 -1.13 -22.69 -23.06
C GLY A 66 -0.66 -21.50 -22.25
N ILE A 67 -0.65 -20.33 -22.89
CA ILE A 67 -0.33 -19.04 -22.26
C ILE A 67 -1.58 -18.15 -22.33
N PHE A 68 -1.88 -17.46 -21.24
CA PHE A 68 -3.04 -16.60 -21.10
C PHE A 68 -2.59 -15.27 -20.52
N SER A 69 -2.97 -14.17 -21.18
CA SER A 69 -2.77 -12.82 -20.67
C SER A 69 -4.09 -12.27 -20.10
N ASP A 70 -3.97 -11.57 -18.98
CA ASP A 70 -5.03 -10.76 -18.36
C ASP A 70 -4.49 -9.33 -18.17
N ALA A 71 -5.34 -8.38 -17.77
CA ALA A 71 -5.00 -6.94 -17.69
C ALA A 71 -3.69 -6.63 -16.93
N ASN A 72 -3.36 -7.43 -15.91
CA ASN A 72 -2.21 -7.20 -15.03
C ASN A 72 -1.26 -8.41 -14.87
N SER A 73 -1.45 -9.50 -15.64
CA SER A 73 -0.61 -10.71 -15.48
C SER A 73 -0.60 -11.60 -16.72
N VAL A 74 0.51 -12.26 -17.00
CA VAL A 74 0.59 -13.38 -17.95
C VAL A 74 0.75 -14.68 -17.18
N ARG A 75 0.03 -15.72 -17.59
CA ARG A 75 0.02 -17.03 -16.94
C ARG A 75 0.29 -18.12 -17.96
N ALA A 76 1.32 -18.92 -17.72
CA ALA A 76 1.62 -20.10 -18.52
C ALA A 76 1.19 -21.36 -17.75
N ARG A 77 0.45 -22.27 -18.40
CA ARG A 77 0.01 -23.56 -17.83
C ARG A 77 0.97 -24.68 -18.22
N PHE A 78 1.15 -25.62 -17.30
CA PHE A 78 2.05 -26.77 -17.46
C PHE A 78 1.34 -28.06 -17.04
N ASP A 79 1.78 -29.18 -17.61
CA ASP A 79 1.19 -30.49 -17.35
C ASP A 79 1.57 -31.07 -15.98
N ASN A 80 2.68 -30.61 -15.39
CA ASN A 80 3.17 -31.10 -14.10
C ASN A 80 3.94 -30.04 -13.31
N THR A 81 4.11 -30.28 -12.00
CA THR A 81 4.78 -29.36 -11.07
C THR A 81 6.28 -29.24 -11.32
N ASP A 82 6.93 -30.29 -11.84
CA ASP A 82 8.37 -30.25 -12.11
C ASP A 82 8.71 -29.28 -13.25
N THR A 83 7.94 -29.34 -14.35
CA THR A 83 8.07 -28.40 -15.47
C THR A 83 7.67 -26.98 -15.06
N GLN A 84 6.67 -26.83 -14.18
CA GLN A 84 6.29 -25.55 -13.59
C GLN A 84 7.44 -24.93 -12.79
N LEU A 85 8.12 -25.70 -11.94
CA LEU A 85 9.26 -25.22 -11.14
C LEU A 85 10.44 -24.80 -12.04
N GLN A 86 10.77 -25.61 -13.04
CA GLN A 86 11.80 -25.29 -14.02
C GLN A 86 11.45 -24.04 -14.84
N ALA A 87 10.18 -23.90 -15.24
CA ALA A 87 9.68 -22.74 -15.95
C ALA A 87 9.77 -21.48 -15.09
N LYS A 88 9.34 -21.56 -13.83
CA LYS A 88 9.44 -20.45 -12.88
C LYS A 88 10.90 -20.00 -12.72
N ASP A 89 11.84 -20.92 -12.58
CA ASP A 89 13.26 -20.57 -12.43
C ASP A 89 13.87 -20.00 -13.72
N ALA A 90 13.49 -20.51 -14.90
CA ALA A 90 13.93 -19.98 -16.18
C ALA A 90 13.39 -18.56 -16.44
N ILE A 91 12.11 -18.35 -16.15
CA ILE A 91 11.44 -17.05 -16.27
C ILE A 91 12.02 -16.06 -15.27
N GLU A 92 12.15 -16.44 -13.99
CA GLU A 92 12.72 -15.59 -12.93
C GLU A 92 14.15 -15.15 -13.29
N ARG A 93 15.03 -16.08 -13.71
CA ARG A 93 16.41 -15.73 -14.08
C ARG A 93 16.51 -14.79 -15.28
N THR A 94 15.58 -14.87 -16.22
CA THR A 94 15.62 -14.07 -17.44
C THR A 94 14.97 -12.70 -17.25
N LEU A 95 13.83 -12.67 -16.53
CA LEU A 95 13.07 -11.44 -16.29
C LEU A 95 13.62 -10.62 -15.12
N ASN A 96 14.27 -11.27 -14.15
CA ASN A 96 14.91 -10.62 -13.00
C ASN A 96 16.42 -10.99 -12.94
N PRO A 97 17.26 -10.38 -13.80
CA PRO A 97 18.71 -10.65 -13.82
C PRO A 97 19.40 -10.30 -12.50
N ASP A 98 18.87 -9.31 -11.78
CA ASP A 98 19.26 -8.96 -10.42
C ASP A 98 18.23 -9.48 -9.41
N PRO A 99 18.53 -10.56 -8.64
CA PRO A 99 17.66 -11.06 -7.59
C PRO A 99 17.41 -10.03 -6.49
N ALA A 100 18.32 -9.06 -6.35
CA ALA A 100 18.19 -7.98 -5.40
C ALA A 100 17.32 -6.83 -5.94
N ASP A 101 16.91 -6.76 -7.21
CA ASP A 101 15.85 -5.86 -7.71
C ASP A 101 14.94 -6.48 -8.79
N PRO A 102 13.98 -7.35 -8.41
CA PRO A 102 13.09 -7.96 -9.38
C PRO A 102 12.12 -6.91 -9.94
N SER A 103 12.07 -6.81 -11.27
CA SER A 103 11.11 -5.95 -11.98
C SER A 103 9.75 -6.66 -12.16
N TYR A 104 9.74 -7.99 -12.10
CA TYR A 104 8.56 -8.82 -12.22
C TYR A 104 8.41 -9.75 -11.03
N VAL A 105 7.17 -10.03 -10.63
CA VAL A 105 6.88 -11.07 -9.63
C VAL A 105 6.52 -12.34 -10.38
N VAL A 106 7.42 -13.34 -10.34
CA VAL A 106 7.14 -14.67 -10.88
C VAL A 106 6.66 -15.58 -9.75
N ALA A 107 5.39 -15.96 -9.77
CA ALA A 107 4.76 -16.77 -8.72
C ALA A 107 4.28 -18.11 -9.29
N LEU A 108 4.37 -19.16 -8.46
CA LEU A 108 3.70 -20.42 -8.72
C LEU A 108 2.22 -20.26 -8.38
N ASN A 109 1.35 -20.67 -9.30
CA ASN A 109 -0.10 -20.60 -9.16
C ASN A 109 -0.73 -21.92 -9.66
N LEU A 110 -2.01 -22.11 -9.34
CA LEU A 110 -2.84 -23.19 -9.83
C LEU A 110 -4.05 -22.60 -10.54
N LEU A 111 -4.26 -22.99 -11.80
CA LEU A 111 -5.39 -22.52 -12.61
C LEU A 111 -6.40 -23.62 -12.84
N SER A 112 -7.67 -23.26 -12.97
CA SER A 112 -8.70 -24.22 -13.35
C SER A 112 -8.37 -24.86 -14.70
N ALA A 113 -8.45 -26.19 -14.75
CA ALA A 113 -8.29 -26.95 -16.00
C ALA A 113 -9.59 -26.98 -16.83
N SER A 114 -10.61 -26.22 -16.42
CA SER A 114 -11.89 -26.15 -17.13
C SER A 114 -11.68 -25.66 -18.57
N PRO A 115 -12.31 -26.32 -19.56
CA PRO A 115 -12.31 -25.88 -20.95
C PRO A 115 -12.81 -24.45 -21.13
N ASN A 116 -12.22 -23.73 -22.10
CA ASN A 116 -12.57 -22.33 -22.39
C ASN A 116 -14.06 -22.11 -22.71
N TRP A 117 -14.75 -23.10 -23.28
CA TRP A 117 -16.18 -23.00 -23.59
C TRP A 117 -17.03 -22.95 -22.31
N LEU A 118 -16.65 -23.66 -21.25
CA LEU A 118 -17.35 -23.60 -19.95
C LEU A 118 -17.13 -22.23 -19.29
N THR A 119 -15.89 -21.74 -19.30
CA THR A 119 -15.57 -20.43 -18.74
C THR A 119 -16.25 -19.29 -19.51
N SER A 120 -16.38 -19.41 -20.84
CA SER A 120 -17.09 -18.41 -21.67
C SER A 120 -18.59 -18.32 -21.38
N LEU A 121 -19.20 -19.39 -20.88
CA LEU A 121 -20.60 -19.44 -20.47
C LEU A 121 -20.80 -18.95 -19.02
N GLY A 122 -19.72 -18.53 -18.34
CA GLY A 122 -19.76 -18.16 -16.92
C GLY A 122 -19.86 -19.36 -15.98
N ALA A 123 -19.70 -20.59 -16.48
CA ALA A 123 -19.61 -21.79 -15.65
C ALA A 123 -18.19 -21.90 -15.07
N LEU A 124 -17.98 -21.21 -13.95
CA LEU A 124 -16.73 -21.24 -13.19
C LEU A 124 -16.76 -22.36 -12.13
N PRO A 125 -15.62 -22.98 -11.81
CA PRO A 125 -15.55 -23.91 -10.68
C PRO A 125 -15.82 -23.19 -9.36
N MET A 126 -16.31 -23.94 -8.38
CA MET A 126 -16.45 -23.45 -7.01
C MET A 126 -15.06 -23.26 -6.40
N TYR A 127 -14.94 -22.20 -5.60
CA TYR A 127 -13.72 -21.93 -4.86
C TYR A 127 -13.57 -22.90 -3.70
N LEU A 128 -12.40 -23.53 -3.66
CA LEU A 128 -12.00 -24.43 -2.59
C LEU A 128 -11.30 -23.61 -1.50
N GLY A 129 -11.74 -23.79 -0.25
CA GLY A 129 -11.07 -23.20 0.91
C GLY A 129 -9.68 -23.78 1.14
N LEU A 130 -8.96 -23.20 2.09
CA LEU A 130 -7.59 -23.60 2.45
C LEU A 130 -7.45 -25.12 2.68
N ASP A 131 -8.41 -25.73 3.38
CA ASP A 131 -8.37 -27.16 3.72
C ASP A 131 -8.44 -28.10 2.50
N LEU A 132 -9.02 -27.62 1.39
CA LEU A 132 -9.22 -28.41 0.17
C LEU A 132 -8.22 -28.07 -0.93
N ARG A 133 -7.74 -26.83 -0.97
CA ARG A 133 -6.79 -26.33 -1.98
C ARG A 133 -5.33 -26.28 -1.49
N GLY A 134 -5.13 -26.40 -0.18
CA GLY A 134 -3.87 -26.02 0.46
C GLY A 134 -3.62 -24.51 0.37
N GLY A 135 -2.57 -24.03 1.04
CA GLY A 135 -2.20 -22.61 1.03
C GLY A 135 -1.58 -22.19 2.36
N VAL A 136 -1.84 -20.95 2.75
CA VAL A 136 -1.30 -20.40 4.00
C VAL A 136 -2.35 -19.62 4.77
N HIS A 137 -2.29 -19.75 6.10
CA HIS A 137 -3.06 -18.98 7.06
C HIS A 137 -2.09 -18.17 7.93
N PHE A 138 -2.24 -16.85 7.90
CA PHE A 138 -1.50 -15.93 8.76
C PHE A 138 -2.44 -15.22 9.73
N LEU A 139 -2.02 -15.13 10.99
CA LEU A 139 -2.59 -14.20 11.96
C LEU A 139 -1.60 -13.06 12.18
N LEU A 140 -2.01 -11.85 11.81
CA LEU A 140 -1.22 -10.64 11.99
C LEU A 140 -1.76 -9.84 13.17
N GLN A 141 -0.87 -9.29 14.00
CA GLN A 141 -1.20 -8.35 15.06
C GLN A 141 -0.71 -6.95 14.67
N VAL A 142 -1.56 -5.95 14.89
CA VAL A 142 -1.29 -4.54 14.60
C VAL A 142 -0.80 -3.84 15.87
N ASP A 143 0.29 -3.07 15.76
CA ASP A 143 0.85 -2.29 16.87
C ASP A 143 0.00 -1.02 17.16
N MET A 144 -1.02 -1.21 17.98
CA MET A 144 -1.95 -0.14 18.38
C MET A 144 -1.28 0.91 19.28
N GLU A 145 -0.26 0.53 20.05
CA GLU A 145 0.47 1.43 20.92
C GLU A 145 1.36 2.39 20.12
N GLY A 146 2.01 1.87 19.07
CA GLY A 146 2.72 2.68 18.09
C GLY A 146 1.81 3.68 17.38
N ALA A 147 0.63 3.25 16.92
CA ALA A 147 -0.35 4.17 16.32
C ALA A 147 -0.83 5.26 17.28
N LEU A 148 -1.11 4.91 18.54
CA LEU A 148 -1.48 5.89 19.57
C LEU A 148 -0.36 6.89 19.84
N THR A 149 0.88 6.41 19.92
CA THR A 149 2.06 7.26 20.11
C THR A 149 2.21 8.26 18.98
N LYS A 150 2.15 7.80 17.72
CA LYS A 150 2.20 8.67 16.54
C LYS A 150 1.06 9.68 16.53
N ARG A 151 -0.17 9.26 16.86
CA ARG A 151 -1.33 10.16 16.95
C ARG A 151 -1.13 11.24 18.01
N MET A 152 -0.58 10.90 19.18
CA MET A 152 -0.30 11.87 20.23
C MET A 152 0.81 12.85 19.86
N ASP A 153 1.88 12.38 19.20
CA ASP A 153 2.95 13.26 18.74
C ASP A 153 2.46 14.25 17.66
N SER A 154 1.63 13.78 16.72
CA SER A 154 0.96 14.64 15.73
C SER A 154 0.02 15.65 16.40
N THR A 155 -0.84 15.19 17.32
CA THR A 155 -1.75 16.06 18.08
C THR A 155 -0.98 17.13 18.86
N ALA A 156 0.16 16.79 19.46
CA ALA A 156 1.00 17.77 20.16
C ALA A 156 1.54 18.87 19.23
N GLY A 157 1.84 18.51 17.97
CA GLY A 157 2.20 19.45 16.91
C GLY A 157 1.04 20.39 16.57
N ASP A 158 -0.15 19.82 16.35
CA ASP A 158 -1.35 20.56 15.97
C ASP A 158 -1.80 21.52 17.06
N LEU A 159 -1.80 21.07 18.32
CA LEU A 159 -2.11 21.91 19.48
C LEU A 159 -1.13 23.09 19.61
N ARG A 160 0.15 22.89 19.30
CA ARG A 160 1.15 23.98 19.32
C ARG A 160 0.85 25.03 18.27
N THR A 161 0.38 24.63 17.09
CA THR A 161 -0.01 25.58 16.03
C THR A 161 -1.32 26.26 16.39
N LEU A 162 -2.33 25.50 16.82
CA LEU A 162 -3.63 26.02 17.25
C LEU A 162 -3.50 27.09 18.34
N LEU A 163 -2.75 26.79 19.40
CA LEU A 163 -2.56 27.73 20.52
C LEU A 163 -1.79 28.98 20.08
N ARG A 164 -0.82 28.84 19.17
CA ARG A 164 -0.12 29.99 18.58
C ARG A 164 -1.05 30.85 17.75
N ASP A 165 -1.89 30.26 16.92
CA ASP A 165 -2.83 30.98 16.04
C ASP A 165 -3.93 31.69 16.84
N LYS A 166 -4.26 31.18 18.02
CA LYS A 166 -5.19 31.80 18.98
C LYS A 166 -4.51 32.74 19.99
N ASP A 167 -3.23 33.03 19.81
CA ASP A 167 -2.40 33.86 20.71
C ASP A 167 -2.39 33.40 22.18
N VAL A 168 -2.58 32.10 22.41
CA VAL A 168 -2.52 31.49 23.75
C VAL A 168 -1.08 31.03 24.01
N ARG A 169 -0.39 31.75 24.90
CA ARG A 169 1.01 31.45 25.25
C ARG A 169 1.13 30.22 26.14
N HIS A 170 1.81 29.18 25.65
CA HIS A 170 2.15 27.99 26.43
C HIS A 170 3.67 27.92 26.72
N SER A 171 4.04 27.37 27.88
CA SER A 171 5.44 27.14 28.28
C SER A 171 6.02 25.86 27.68
N GLY A 172 5.18 25.00 27.12
CA GLY A 172 5.60 23.78 26.43
C GLY A 172 4.47 22.76 26.32
N ILE A 173 4.57 21.90 25.30
CA ILE A 173 3.68 20.74 25.11
C ILE A 173 4.58 19.52 25.01
N ARG A 174 4.39 18.56 25.92
CA ARG A 174 5.18 17.33 25.99
C ARG A 174 4.27 16.12 26.09
N ARG A 175 4.57 15.07 25.34
CA ARG A 175 3.93 13.77 25.51
C ARG A 175 4.51 13.02 26.71
N ILE A 176 3.64 12.44 27.53
CA ILE A 176 3.97 11.56 28.64
C ILE A 176 3.12 10.30 28.51
N GLY A 177 3.72 9.23 27.98
CA GLY A 177 2.97 8.01 27.63
C GLY A 177 1.90 8.32 26.58
N ASN A 178 0.63 8.08 26.93
CA ASN A 178 -0.54 8.30 26.06
C ASN A 178 -1.28 9.61 26.35
N THR A 179 -0.67 10.53 27.09
CA THR A 179 -1.25 11.85 27.36
C THR A 179 -0.30 12.97 26.93
N LEU A 180 -0.86 14.15 26.72
CA LEU A 180 -0.13 15.38 26.43
C LEU A 180 -0.23 16.31 27.63
N GLU A 181 0.92 16.70 28.17
CA GLU A 181 1.03 17.72 29.20
C GLU A 181 1.30 19.07 28.53
N ILE A 182 0.40 20.02 28.75
CA ILE A 182 0.51 21.40 28.30
C ILE A 182 0.73 22.28 29.52
N ARG A 183 1.83 23.03 29.52
CA ARG A 183 2.19 23.93 30.61
C ARG A 183 1.80 25.36 30.27
N PHE A 184 1.17 26.04 31.23
CA PHE A 184 0.79 27.43 31.11
C PHE A 184 1.47 28.27 32.20
N ARG A 185 1.52 29.58 31.99
CA ARG A 185 2.11 30.52 32.94
C ARG A 185 1.16 30.84 34.10
N ASP A 186 -0.14 30.89 33.81
CA ASP A 186 -1.19 31.22 34.77
C ASP A 186 -2.50 30.48 34.42
N ALA A 187 -3.41 30.44 35.39
CA ALA A 187 -4.68 29.74 35.27
C ALA A 187 -5.62 30.40 34.24
N GLY A 188 -5.52 31.72 34.02
CA GLY A 188 -6.34 32.43 33.04
C GLY A 188 -5.99 32.03 31.61
N ILE A 189 -4.69 31.96 31.28
CA ILE A 189 -4.21 31.48 29.98
C ILE A 189 -4.52 29.98 29.81
N ARG A 190 -4.47 29.17 30.88
CA ARG A 190 -4.87 27.76 30.83
C ARG A 190 -6.34 27.61 30.42
N GLU A 191 -7.25 28.40 30.98
CA GLU A 191 -8.67 28.37 30.60
C GLU A 191 -8.90 28.84 29.15
N ALA A 192 -8.19 29.89 28.71
CA ALA A 192 -8.23 30.31 27.31
C ALA A 192 -7.73 29.20 26.37
N GLY A 193 -6.65 28.51 26.75
CA GLY A 193 -6.13 27.35 26.03
C GLY A 193 -7.11 26.19 25.99
N ARG A 194 -7.72 25.84 27.13
CA ARG A 194 -8.77 24.82 27.20
C ARG A 194 -9.93 25.14 26.25
N ALA A 195 -10.44 26.37 26.28
CA ALA A 195 -11.53 26.79 25.42
C ALA A 195 -11.15 26.69 23.94
N ALA A 196 -9.93 27.12 23.57
CA ALA A 196 -9.42 27.00 22.20
C ALA A 196 -9.32 25.54 21.73
N ILE A 197 -8.85 24.64 22.61
CA ILE A 197 -8.70 23.21 22.29
C ILE A 197 -10.06 22.54 22.12
N LEU A 198 -10.98 22.73 23.06
CA LEU A 198 -12.32 22.14 23.00
C LEU A 198 -13.14 22.66 21.81
N ALA A 199 -12.92 23.92 21.41
CA ALA A 199 -13.55 24.48 20.22
C ALA A 199 -13.03 23.87 18.92
N SER A 200 -11.77 23.39 18.90
CA SER A 200 -11.14 22.84 17.69
C SER A 200 -11.21 21.32 17.61
N THR A 201 -11.28 20.61 18.74
CA THR A 201 -11.14 19.16 18.79
C THR A 201 -11.99 18.57 19.92
N ALA A 202 -13.02 17.81 19.57
CA ALA A 202 -13.87 17.09 20.51
C ALA A 202 -13.25 15.75 20.99
N ASP A 203 -12.17 15.31 20.33
CA ASP A 203 -11.55 14.01 20.55
C ASP A 203 -10.69 13.94 21.82
N LEU A 204 -10.43 15.08 22.47
CA LEU A 204 -9.57 15.20 23.63
C LEU A 204 -10.37 15.48 24.91
N GLN A 205 -10.10 14.67 25.94
CA GLN A 205 -10.50 14.93 27.30
C GLN A 205 -9.39 15.71 28.01
N LEU A 206 -9.74 16.86 28.58
CA LEU A 206 -8.80 17.76 29.26
C LEU A 206 -9.01 17.66 30.76
N THR A 207 -7.93 17.44 31.51
CA THR A 207 -7.93 17.38 32.97
C THR A 207 -6.93 18.37 33.52
N ASP A 208 -7.32 19.08 34.57
CA ASP A 208 -6.44 20.00 35.26
C ASP A 208 -5.47 19.27 36.17
N ARG A 209 -4.21 19.70 36.13
CA ARG A 209 -3.17 19.28 37.06
C ARG A 209 -2.49 20.52 37.58
N ASP A 210 -2.92 20.97 38.75
CA ASP A 210 -2.28 22.06 39.46
C ASP A 210 -1.16 21.46 40.32
N ASP A 211 0.09 21.66 39.89
CA ASP A 211 1.24 21.51 40.78
C ASP A 211 1.69 22.90 41.23
N SER A 212 2.29 22.95 42.41
CA SER A 212 2.57 24.15 43.21
C SER A 212 3.32 25.32 42.54
N ASP A 213 3.77 25.22 41.28
CA ASP A 213 4.53 26.29 40.61
C ASP A 213 4.14 26.55 39.13
N GLN A 214 3.39 25.66 38.45
CA GLN A 214 2.93 25.89 37.06
C GLN A 214 1.58 25.20 36.81
N PRO A 215 0.52 25.92 36.38
CA PRO A 215 -0.75 25.31 36.01
C PRO A 215 -0.59 24.45 34.75
N ARG A 216 -1.03 23.19 34.82
CA ARG A 216 -0.93 22.24 33.70
C ARG A 216 -2.29 21.74 33.27
N LEU A 217 -2.40 21.49 31.97
CA LEU A 217 -3.53 20.82 31.35
C LEU A 217 -3.04 19.49 30.77
N VAL A 218 -3.66 18.40 31.20
CA VAL A 218 -3.39 17.07 30.67
C VAL A 218 -4.49 16.74 29.67
N ALA A 219 -4.10 16.57 28.41
CA ALA A 219 -4.98 16.12 27.35
C ALA A 219 -4.79 14.61 27.11
N ALA A 220 -5.88 13.86 27.11
CA ALA A 220 -5.93 12.45 26.74
C ALA A 220 -6.97 12.24 25.64
N LEU A 221 -6.80 11.23 24.78
CA LEU A 221 -7.89 10.87 23.87
C LEU A 221 -9.11 10.38 24.65
N THR A 222 -10.29 10.78 24.20
CA THR A 222 -11.53 10.18 24.69
C THR A 222 -11.56 8.68 24.33
N PRO A 223 -12.26 7.84 25.10
CA PRO A 223 -12.40 6.42 24.78
C PRO A 223 -13.00 6.18 23.39
N LEU A 224 -13.92 7.04 22.95
CA LEU A 224 -14.50 6.98 21.61
C LEU A 224 -13.45 7.26 20.54
N ALA A 225 -12.68 8.36 20.67
CA ALA A 225 -11.64 8.71 19.70
C ALA A 225 -10.53 7.65 19.63
N ALA A 226 -10.15 7.06 20.78
CA ALA A 226 -9.20 5.95 20.81
C ALA A 226 -9.73 4.73 20.05
N LYS A 227 -11.01 4.36 20.24
CA LYS A 227 -11.64 3.27 19.49
C LYS A 227 -11.72 3.56 17.98
N THR A 228 -12.09 4.78 17.60
CA THR A 228 -12.15 5.18 16.18
C THR A 228 -10.77 5.14 15.53
N LEU A 229 -9.72 5.59 16.23
CA LEU A 229 -8.35 5.45 15.76
C LEU A 229 -7.98 3.98 15.55
N GLN A 230 -8.35 3.10 16.49
CA GLN A 230 -8.09 1.68 16.37
C GLN A 230 -8.76 1.06 15.15
N GLU A 231 -10.06 1.31 14.98
CA GLU A 231 -10.81 0.82 13.82
C GLU A 231 -10.26 1.37 12.49
N PHE A 232 -9.84 2.64 12.48
CA PHE A 232 -9.23 3.25 11.30
C PHE A 232 -7.90 2.58 10.95
N ALA A 233 -7.01 2.39 11.94
CA ALA A 233 -5.72 1.73 11.74
C ALA A 233 -5.89 0.30 11.21
N LEU A 234 -6.85 -0.46 11.75
CA LEU A 234 -7.18 -1.80 11.25
C LEU A 234 -7.68 -1.79 9.80
N ARG A 235 -8.66 -0.94 9.48
CA ARG A 235 -9.20 -0.85 8.10
C ARG A 235 -8.10 -0.47 7.09
N GLN A 236 -7.23 0.46 7.48
CA GLN A 236 -6.11 0.88 6.63
C GLN A 236 -5.12 -0.27 6.39
N ASN A 237 -4.79 -1.03 7.42
CA ASN A 237 -3.91 -2.20 7.30
C ASN A 237 -4.56 -3.33 6.47
N ILE A 238 -5.87 -3.57 6.61
CA ILE A 238 -6.61 -4.52 5.76
C ILE A 238 -6.54 -4.10 4.28
N SER A 239 -6.76 -2.81 3.98
CA SER A 239 -6.65 -2.31 2.59
C SER A 239 -5.23 -2.46 2.05
N THR A 240 -4.21 -2.24 2.89
CA THR A 240 -2.80 -2.40 2.51
C THR A 240 -2.47 -3.86 2.22
N LEU A 241 -2.97 -4.79 3.04
CA LEU A 241 -2.80 -6.22 2.81
C LEU A 241 -3.50 -6.67 1.53
N ASN A 242 -4.69 -6.14 1.22
CA ASN A 242 -5.40 -6.46 -0.03
C ASN A 242 -4.52 -6.16 -1.26
N ASN A 243 -3.97 -4.95 -1.34
CA ASN A 243 -3.12 -4.55 -2.46
C ASN A 243 -1.88 -5.43 -2.59
N ARG A 244 -1.22 -5.76 -1.46
CA ARG A 244 -0.04 -6.65 -1.43
C ARG A 244 -0.36 -8.07 -1.87
N ILE A 245 -1.55 -8.57 -1.56
CA ILE A 245 -1.96 -9.91 -1.94
C ILE A 245 -2.27 -9.98 -3.43
N ASN A 246 -2.80 -8.90 -4.02
CA ASN A 246 -2.97 -8.83 -5.47
C ASN A 246 -1.62 -9.00 -6.20
N GLU A 247 -0.50 -8.52 -5.62
CA GLU A 247 0.84 -8.74 -6.16
C GLU A 247 1.26 -10.22 -6.16
N LEU A 248 0.78 -11.01 -5.18
CA LEU A 248 1.03 -12.46 -5.12
C LEU A 248 0.26 -13.25 -6.19
N GLY A 249 -0.70 -12.63 -6.87
CA GLY A 249 -1.50 -13.29 -7.90
C GLY A 249 -2.53 -14.28 -7.35
N VAL A 250 -2.87 -14.16 -6.06
CA VAL A 250 -3.89 -14.99 -5.41
C VAL A 250 -5.26 -14.53 -5.91
N ALA A 251 -6.02 -15.45 -6.50
CA ALA A 251 -7.28 -15.11 -7.15
C ALA A 251 -8.35 -14.63 -6.15
N GLU A 252 -8.38 -15.16 -4.93
CA GLU A 252 -9.39 -14.82 -3.92
C GLU A 252 -8.86 -14.97 -2.48
N PRO A 253 -8.24 -13.92 -1.92
CA PRO A 253 -7.80 -13.95 -0.54
C PRO A 253 -8.93 -13.63 0.44
N VAL A 254 -8.91 -14.27 1.60
CA VAL A 254 -9.80 -13.91 2.72
C VAL A 254 -9.01 -13.07 3.72
N ILE A 255 -9.39 -11.80 3.84
CA ILE A 255 -8.80 -10.86 4.79
C ILE A 255 -9.90 -10.40 5.73
N GLN A 256 -9.79 -10.75 7.01
CA GLN A 256 -10.82 -10.45 7.99
C GLN A 256 -10.21 -9.94 9.28
N GLN A 257 -10.90 -9.01 9.92
CA GLN A 257 -10.54 -8.58 11.27
C GLN A 257 -10.88 -9.69 12.27
N GLN A 258 -9.93 -10.06 13.12
CA GLN A 258 -10.13 -10.96 14.25
C GLN A 258 -9.86 -10.21 15.55
N GLY A 259 -10.91 -9.93 16.32
CA GLY A 259 -10.78 -9.17 17.57
C GLY A 259 -10.49 -7.68 17.35
N ALA A 260 -9.79 -7.04 18.29
CA ALA A 260 -9.60 -5.58 18.31
C ALA A 260 -8.31 -5.09 17.63
N ASP A 261 -7.32 -5.96 17.43
CA ASP A 261 -5.99 -5.62 16.96
C ASP A 261 -5.39 -6.66 15.99
N ARG A 262 -6.17 -7.67 15.57
CA ARG A 262 -5.65 -8.75 14.70
C ARG A 262 -6.38 -8.84 13.37
N ILE A 263 -5.65 -9.34 12.39
CA ILE A 263 -6.13 -9.57 11.02
C ILE A 263 -5.77 -11.01 10.64
N VAL A 264 -6.78 -11.77 10.25
CA VAL A 264 -6.62 -13.09 9.62
C VAL A 264 -6.48 -12.90 8.13
N VAL A 265 -5.45 -13.54 7.57
CA VAL A 265 -5.21 -13.60 6.14
C VAL A 265 -5.12 -15.06 5.72
N GLN A 266 -5.99 -15.48 4.81
CA GLN A 266 -5.95 -16.80 4.20
C GLN A 266 -5.67 -16.64 2.71
N LEU A 267 -4.65 -17.35 2.23
CA LEU A 267 -4.24 -17.33 0.83
C LEU A 267 -4.31 -18.75 0.27
N PRO A 268 -5.49 -19.17 -0.27
CA PRO A 268 -5.65 -20.47 -0.90
C PRO A 268 -4.78 -20.60 -2.15
N GLY A 269 -4.18 -21.78 -2.36
CA GLY A 269 -3.39 -22.09 -3.55
C GLY A 269 -2.01 -21.43 -3.63
N VAL A 270 -1.59 -20.69 -2.59
CA VAL A 270 -0.21 -20.18 -2.48
C VAL A 270 0.75 -21.32 -2.21
N GLN A 271 1.71 -21.52 -3.10
CA GLN A 271 2.73 -22.56 -2.96
C GLN A 271 4.00 -22.09 -2.23
N ASP A 272 4.35 -20.79 -2.34
CA ASP A 272 5.55 -20.22 -1.73
C ASP A 272 5.20 -19.36 -0.50
N VAL A 273 5.21 -20.01 0.67
CA VAL A 273 4.92 -19.40 1.97
C VAL A 273 5.92 -18.29 2.31
N ALA A 274 7.21 -18.51 2.02
CA ALA A 274 8.27 -17.56 2.35
C ALA A 274 8.13 -16.27 1.55
N LYS A 275 7.78 -16.39 0.26
CA LYS A 275 7.47 -15.24 -0.60
C LYS A 275 6.22 -14.51 -0.14
N ALA A 276 5.16 -15.23 0.23
CA ALA A 276 3.96 -14.61 0.79
C ALA A 276 4.25 -13.83 2.08
N LYS A 277 4.96 -14.45 3.03
CA LYS A 277 5.40 -13.82 4.28
C LYS A 277 6.23 -12.55 4.03
N ASN A 278 7.15 -12.63 3.07
CA ASN A 278 7.98 -11.49 2.68
C ASN A 278 7.12 -10.33 2.17
N ILE A 279 6.17 -10.58 1.28
CA ILE A 279 5.31 -9.54 0.71
C ILE A 279 4.37 -8.94 1.77
N LEU A 280 3.75 -9.76 2.62
CA LEU A 280 2.84 -9.28 3.66
C LEU A 280 3.56 -8.49 4.76
N GLY A 281 4.77 -8.91 5.15
CA GLY A 281 5.55 -8.28 6.21
C GLY A 281 6.35 -7.04 5.80
N ARG A 282 6.26 -6.57 4.54
CA ARG A 282 6.93 -5.33 4.12
C ARG A 282 6.33 -4.14 4.85
N THR A 283 7.12 -3.13 5.17
CA THR A 283 6.60 -1.80 5.54
C THR A 283 7.06 -0.84 4.45
N ALA A 284 6.10 -0.14 3.85
CA ALA A 284 6.40 0.89 2.88
C ALA A 284 6.50 2.22 3.62
N THR A 285 7.66 2.87 3.52
CA THR A 285 7.90 4.18 4.12
C THR A 285 8.00 5.20 3.00
N LEU A 286 7.17 6.24 3.09
CA LEU A 286 7.29 7.37 2.19
C LEU A 286 8.44 8.27 2.66
N GLU A 287 9.26 8.70 1.72
CA GLU A 287 10.31 9.69 1.95
C GLU A 287 10.29 10.76 0.88
N VAL A 288 10.49 12.00 1.31
CA VAL A 288 10.67 13.14 0.42
C VAL A 288 12.13 13.54 0.50
N ARG A 289 12.77 13.62 -0.67
CA ARG A 289 14.21 13.91 -0.80
C ARG A 289 14.43 14.90 -1.94
N MET A 290 15.50 15.69 -1.86
CA MET A 290 15.84 16.63 -2.94
C MET A 290 16.50 15.90 -4.11
N VAL A 291 16.16 16.29 -5.33
CA VAL A 291 16.84 15.82 -6.54
C VAL A 291 18.17 16.54 -6.69
N ASP A 292 19.12 15.87 -7.31
CA ASP A 292 20.41 16.43 -7.68
C ASP A 292 20.51 16.66 -9.19
N ASP A 293 20.17 17.87 -9.61
CA ASP A 293 20.16 18.31 -11.01
C ASP A 293 21.50 18.94 -11.46
N THR A 294 22.60 18.62 -10.76
CA THR A 294 23.92 19.15 -11.13
C THR A 294 24.33 18.60 -12.51
N PRO A 295 24.67 19.43 -13.51
CA PRO A 295 25.07 18.96 -14.83
C PRO A 295 26.25 17.98 -14.75
N GLY A 296 26.18 16.86 -15.48
CA GLY A 296 27.24 15.83 -15.52
C GLY A 296 27.16 14.75 -14.43
N ARG A 297 26.51 15.02 -13.30
CA ARG A 297 26.42 14.03 -12.20
C ARG A 297 25.54 12.83 -12.51
N LEU A 298 24.46 13.03 -13.27
CA LEU A 298 23.59 11.94 -13.65
C LEU A 298 24.32 11.00 -14.62
N GLU A 299 25.08 11.57 -15.57
CA GLU A 299 25.90 10.83 -16.51
C GLU A 299 27.01 10.03 -15.80
N GLU A 300 27.68 10.64 -14.80
CA GLU A 300 28.65 9.95 -13.94
C GLU A 300 28.01 8.77 -13.18
N ALA A 301 26.82 8.98 -12.61
CA ALA A 301 26.09 7.94 -11.88
C ALA A 301 25.67 6.79 -12.81
N LEU A 302 25.21 7.10 -14.03
CA LEU A 302 24.88 6.10 -15.06
C LEU A 302 26.13 5.37 -15.58
N GLY A 303 27.29 6.01 -15.55
CA GLY A 303 28.60 5.40 -15.82
C GLY A 303 29.12 4.48 -14.71
N GLY A 304 28.36 4.31 -13.61
CA GLY A 304 28.69 3.42 -12.49
C GLY A 304 29.37 4.11 -11.30
N ALA A 305 29.62 5.41 -11.36
CA ALA A 305 30.23 6.19 -10.29
C ALA A 305 29.17 7.09 -9.63
N VAL A 306 28.37 6.53 -8.71
CA VAL A 306 27.34 7.31 -7.98
C VAL A 306 28.03 8.32 -7.05
N PRO A 307 27.81 9.63 -7.20
CA PRO A 307 28.44 10.65 -6.36
C PRO A 307 28.15 10.47 -4.86
N PHE A 308 29.08 10.91 -4.02
CA PHE A 308 28.88 10.84 -2.57
C PHE A 308 27.67 11.66 -2.13
N GLY A 309 26.83 11.06 -1.27
CA GLY A 309 25.63 11.72 -0.75
C GLY A 309 24.41 11.65 -1.69
N THR A 310 24.49 10.94 -2.82
CA THR A 310 23.36 10.67 -3.70
C THR A 310 23.08 9.18 -3.88
N GLU A 311 21.89 8.89 -4.35
CA GLU A 311 21.39 7.57 -4.74
C GLU A 311 20.67 7.69 -6.08
N LEU A 312 20.92 6.73 -6.96
CA LEU A 312 20.26 6.64 -8.25
C LEU A 312 18.97 5.84 -8.08
N TYR A 313 17.85 6.45 -8.45
CA TYR A 313 16.55 5.80 -8.49
C TYR A 313 15.96 5.87 -9.90
N THR A 314 14.89 5.13 -10.13
CA THR A 314 14.13 5.19 -11.39
C THR A 314 12.77 5.82 -11.11
N GLU A 315 12.42 6.85 -11.87
CA GLU A 315 11.09 7.47 -11.83
C GLU A 315 10.05 6.59 -12.52
N ARG A 316 8.79 6.78 -12.11
CA ARG A 316 7.57 6.23 -12.68
C ARG A 316 7.38 6.62 -14.16
N GLY A 317 8.19 6.03 -15.03
CA GLY A 317 8.38 6.38 -16.44
C GLY A 317 9.70 5.89 -17.05
N GLY A 318 10.54 5.23 -16.25
CA GLY A 318 11.80 4.62 -16.68
C GLY A 318 12.99 5.58 -16.72
N GLN A 319 12.77 6.86 -16.39
CA GLN A 319 13.84 7.84 -16.38
C GLN A 319 14.69 7.70 -15.10
N PRO A 320 16.03 7.58 -15.22
CA PRO A 320 16.90 7.60 -14.06
C PRO A 320 16.89 8.98 -13.42
N LEU A 321 16.82 9.02 -12.10
CA LEU A 321 16.79 10.23 -11.30
C LEU A 321 17.79 10.13 -10.16
N LEU A 322 18.70 11.10 -10.09
CA LEU A 322 19.66 11.19 -9.01
C LEU A 322 19.06 11.97 -7.84
N VAL A 323 18.99 11.34 -6.67
CA VAL A 323 18.35 11.88 -5.48
C VAL A 323 19.36 11.97 -4.34
N LYS A 324 19.30 13.01 -3.53
CA LYS A 324 20.17 13.14 -2.35
C LYS A 324 19.77 12.12 -1.27
N LYS A 325 20.75 11.54 -0.58
CA LYS A 325 20.52 10.60 0.54
C LYS A 325 19.81 11.23 1.74
N GLN A 326 19.92 12.55 1.90
CA GLN A 326 19.31 13.25 3.01
C GLN A 326 17.78 13.28 2.87
N VAL A 327 17.10 12.67 3.84
CA VAL A 327 15.64 12.71 3.96
C VAL A 327 15.20 14.08 4.45
N VAL A 328 14.35 14.74 3.67
CA VAL A 328 13.75 16.03 4.00
C VAL A 328 12.54 15.82 4.91
N LEU A 329 11.66 14.89 4.52
CA LEU A 329 10.42 14.61 5.21
C LEU A 329 10.09 13.12 5.06
N THR A 330 9.52 12.51 6.09
CA THR A 330 8.98 11.14 6.03
C THR A 330 7.45 11.15 6.01
N GLY A 331 6.87 10.05 5.55
CA GLY A 331 5.42 9.83 5.51
C GLY A 331 4.74 10.01 6.85
N ASP A 332 5.43 9.76 7.98
CA ASP A 332 4.86 9.94 9.33
C ASP A 332 4.40 11.38 9.62
N ARG A 333 4.81 12.35 8.80
CA ARG A 333 4.42 13.77 8.90
C ARG A 333 3.24 14.14 8.02
N LEU A 334 2.63 13.17 7.34
CA LEU A 334 1.46 13.34 6.49
C LEU A 334 0.20 12.96 7.28
N THR A 335 -0.71 13.90 7.47
CA THR A 335 -1.96 13.66 8.21
C THR A 335 -3.07 13.13 7.32
N ASP A 336 -3.07 13.50 6.04
CA ASP A 336 -4.07 13.03 5.07
C ASP A 336 -3.52 13.04 3.63
N ALA A 337 -4.07 12.16 2.79
CA ALA A 337 -3.83 12.09 1.36
C ALA A 337 -5.13 11.77 0.63
N GLN A 338 -5.56 12.66 -0.26
CA GLN A 338 -6.81 12.54 -1.01
C GLN A 338 -6.56 12.64 -2.52
N PRO A 339 -7.16 11.75 -3.32
CA PRO A 339 -7.17 11.92 -4.76
C PRO A 339 -8.05 13.12 -5.12
N GLY A 340 -7.68 13.83 -6.17
CA GLY A 340 -8.41 14.98 -6.66
C GLY A 340 -8.00 15.34 -8.08
N PHE A 341 -8.33 16.55 -8.48
CA PHE A 341 -7.96 17.10 -9.77
C PHE A 341 -7.27 18.45 -9.56
N ASP A 342 -6.25 18.72 -10.37
CA ASP A 342 -5.63 20.03 -10.42
C ASP A 342 -6.65 21.07 -10.87
N GLY A 343 -6.80 22.15 -10.10
CA GLY A 343 -7.74 23.24 -10.40
C GLY A 343 -7.39 24.04 -11.67
N GLN A 344 -6.17 23.95 -12.19
CA GLN A 344 -5.75 24.65 -13.40
C GLN A 344 -5.78 23.76 -14.65
N THR A 345 -5.25 22.54 -14.55
CA THR A 345 -5.10 21.65 -15.71
C THR A 345 -6.22 20.61 -15.83
N GLN A 346 -7.06 20.46 -14.80
CA GLN A 346 -8.05 19.38 -14.68
C GLN A 346 -7.44 17.98 -14.79
N GLU A 347 -6.13 17.84 -14.58
CA GLU A 347 -5.45 16.55 -14.56
C GLU A 347 -5.60 15.89 -13.18
N PRO A 348 -5.65 14.55 -13.09
CA PRO A 348 -5.65 13.85 -11.81
C PRO A 348 -4.43 14.22 -10.96
N ALA A 349 -4.66 14.46 -9.68
CA ALA A 349 -3.64 14.88 -8.72
C ALA A 349 -3.88 14.25 -7.34
N VAL A 350 -2.87 14.26 -6.48
CA VAL A 350 -3.01 13.85 -5.08
C VAL A 350 -2.75 15.04 -4.16
N HIS A 351 -3.74 15.36 -3.34
CA HIS A 351 -3.65 16.40 -2.33
C HIS A 351 -3.21 15.81 -1.00
N LEU A 352 -2.15 16.38 -0.45
CA LEU A 352 -1.50 15.96 0.78
C LEU A 352 -1.65 17.04 1.85
N THR A 353 -1.92 16.61 3.08
CA THR A 353 -1.92 17.49 4.25
C THR A 353 -0.83 17.04 5.20
N LEU A 354 0.04 17.97 5.60
CA LEU A 354 1.14 17.74 6.53
C LEU A 354 0.74 18.15 7.95
N ASP A 355 1.37 17.51 8.95
CA ASP A 355 1.28 17.96 10.34
C ASP A 355 2.01 19.31 10.53
N ALA A 356 1.81 19.94 11.69
CA ALA A 356 2.44 21.23 12.01
C ALA A 356 3.98 21.23 11.91
N ALA A 357 4.64 20.11 12.21
CA ALA A 357 6.10 20.01 12.16
C ALA A 357 6.58 19.85 10.72
N GLY A 358 5.94 18.97 9.96
CA GLY A 358 6.15 18.74 8.54
C GLY A 358 5.92 19.99 7.72
N ALA A 359 4.83 20.73 7.98
CA ALA A 359 4.56 22.00 7.30
C ALA A 359 5.69 23.03 7.49
N ARG A 360 6.31 23.08 8.67
CA ARG A 360 7.45 23.99 8.94
C ARG A 360 8.71 23.56 8.20
N ILE A 361 9.08 22.28 8.30
CA ILE A 361 10.23 21.71 7.59
C ILE A 361 10.06 21.93 6.08
N PHE A 362 8.88 21.62 5.56
CA PHE A 362 8.57 21.73 4.15
C PHE A 362 8.60 23.18 3.66
N ARG A 363 8.08 24.13 4.45
CA ARG A 363 8.17 25.56 4.16
C ARG A 363 9.62 26.04 4.05
N ASP A 364 10.44 25.70 5.04
CA ASP A 364 11.81 26.18 5.10
C ASP A 364 12.64 25.59 3.95
N VAL A 365 12.44 24.30 3.65
CA VAL A 365 13.13 23.62 2.54
C VAL A 365 12.67 24.14 1.18
N THR A 366 11.36 24.35 0.96
CA THR A 366 10.84 24.87 -0.32
C THR A 366 11.25 26.31 -0.56
N ARG A 367 11.33 27.15 0.49
CA ARG A 367 11.85 28.52 0.41
C ARG A 367 13.30 28.57 -0.10
N GLU A 368 14.16 27.68 0.39
CA GLU A 368 15.58 27.64 0.04
C GLU A 368 15.87 26.95 -1.30
N ASN A 369 14.89 26.23 -1.86
CA ASN A 369 15.07 25.38 -3.03
C ASN A 369 14.07 25.64 -4.17
N VAL A 370 13.59 26.89 -4.30
CA VAL A 370 12.77 27.32 -5.45
C VAL A 370 13.50 27.01 -6.77
N ASN A 371 12.73 26.54 -7.75
CA ASN A 371 13.17 26.05 -9.07
C ASN A 371 14.00 24.75 -9.06
N LYS A 372 14.12 24.05 -7.93
CA LYS A 372 14.73 22.72 -7.87
C LYS A 372 13.67 21.63 -7.82
N ARG A 373 14.01 20.42 -8.27
CA ARG A 373 13.14 19.25 -8.17
C ARG A 373 13.19 18.61 -6.79
N MET A 374 12.04 18.11 -6.35
CA MET A 374 11.89 17.36 -5.10
C MET A 374 11.25 16.02 -5.43
N ALA A 375 11.92 14.93 -5.09
CA ALA A 375 11.45 13.58 -5.34
C ALA A 375 10.65 13.06 -4.15
N ILE A 376 9.55 12.38 -4.46
CA ILE A 376 8.75 11.62 -3.51
C ILE A 376 9.01 10.15 -3.78
N LEU A 377 9.57 9.47 -2.79
CA LEU A 377 10.04 8.10 -2.89
C LEU A 377 9.21 7.20 -1.99
N LEU A 378 8.78 6.06 -2.55
CA LEU A 378 8.29 4.95 -1.75
C LEU A 378 9.46 4.01 -1.49
N ILE A 379 9.89 3.93 -0.23
CA ILE A 379 10.96 3.02 0.17
C ILE A 379 10.35 1.73 0.74
N GLU A 380 10.72 0.59 0.18
CA GLU A 380 10.36 -0.73 0.65
C GLU A 380 11.61 -1.61 0.77
N LYS A 381 11.93 -2.09 1.98
CA LYS A 381 13.14 -2.89 2.26
C LYS A 381 14.45 -2.27 1.75
N GLY A 382 14.58 -0.94 1.87
CA GLY A 382 15.78 -0.22 1.43
C GLY A 382 15.86 0.03 -0.07
N LYS A 383 14.81 -0.31 -0.84
CA LYS A 383 14.67 0.05 -2.25
C LYS A 383 13.68 1.18 -2.40
N GLY A 384 14.04 2.18 -3.19
CA GLY A 384 13.17 3.30 -3.49
C GLY A 384 12.60 3.24 -4.90
N GLU A 385 11.31 3.53 -5.02
CA GLU A 385 10.70 3.94 -6.29
C GLU A 385 10.37 5.43 -6.21
N VAL A 386 10.81 6.22 -7.19
CA VAL A 386 10.38 7.61 -7.28
C VAL A 386 8.98 7.65 -7.90
N ILE A 387 8.00 8.03 -7.09
CA ILE A 387 6.61 8.20 -7.52
C ILE A 387 6.51 9.38 -8.51
N THR A 388 7.15 10.49 -8.15
CA THR A 388 7.14 11.74 -8.91
C THR A 388 8.25 12.67 -8.42
N ALA A 389 8.76 13.53 -9.29
CA ALA A 389 9.75 14.54 -8.96
C ALA A 389 9.36 15.96 -9.44
N PRO A 390 8.31 16.59 -8.86
CA PRO A 390 7.88 17.92 -9.27
C PRO A 390 8.91 19.01 -8.96
N VAL A 391 8.87 20.09 -9.74
CA VAL A 391 9.65 21.31 -9.50
C VAL A 391 8.97 22.16 -8.43
N ILE A 392 9.75 22.61 -7.44
CA ILE A 392 9.30 23.56 -6.43
C ILE A 392 9.16 24.94 -7.09
N ARG A 393 7.93 25.43 -7.26
CA ARG A 393 7.68 26.73 -7.93
C ARG A 393 7.66 27.91 -6.97
N THR A 394 7.17 27.69 -5.75
CA THR A 394 7.01 28.72 -4.71
C THR A 394 7.23 28.11 -3.32
N GLU A 395 7.41 28.96 -2.32
CA GLU A 395 7.39 28.54 -0.92
C GLU A 395 6.03 27.95 -0.55
N ILE A 396 6.02 26.79 0.11
CA ILE A 396 4.81 26.08 0.54
C ILE A 396 4.68 26.19 2.07
N ALA A 397 4.01 27.24 2.54
CA ALA A 397 3.86 27.51 3.97
C ALA A 397 2.62 26.87 4.62
N GLY A 398 1.61 26.49 3.83
CA GLY A 398 0.29 26.10 4.34
C GLY A 398 0.14 24.64 4.73
N GLY A 399 1.19 23.82 4.67
CA GLY A 399 1.12 22.38 4.96
C GLY A 399 0.29 21.55 3.98
N ARG A 400 -0.30 22.19 2.96
CA ARG A 400 -1.00 21.50 1.87
C ARG A 400 -0.09 21.40 0.67
N VAL A 401 0.14 20.18 0.20
CA VAL A 401 0.99 19.89 -0.95
C VAL A 401 0.12 19.22 -2.01
N GLN A 402 0.34 19.58 -3.26
CA GLN A 402 -0.28 18.89 -4.39
C GLN A 402 0.80 18.15 -5.15
N ILE A 403 0.61 16.85 -5.33
CA ILE A 403 1.36 16.05 -6.26
C ILE A 403 0.61 16.08 -7.59
N SER A 404 1.22 16.71 -8.59
CA SER A 404 0.75 16.67 -9.98
C SER A 404 1.74 15.90 -10.86
N GLY A 405 1.24 15.39 -11.98
CA GLY A 405 2.00 14.60 -12.95
C GLY A 405 1.06 13.99 -13.99
N ARG A 406 1.64 13.38 -15.03
CA ARG A 406 0.87 12.65 -16.05
C ARG A 406 0.43 11.30 -15.46
N MET A 407 -0.58 11.33 -14.59
CA MET A 407 -1.15 10.14 -13.95
C MET A 407 -2.63 9.98 -14.31
N THR A 408 -3.10 8.74 -14.28
CA THR A 408 -4.53 8.40 -14.48
C THR A 408 -5.32 8.57 -13.17
N THR A 409 -6.65 8.66 -13.25
CA THR A 409 -7.51 8.75 -12.06
C THR A 409 -7.36 7.52 -11.14
N THR A 410 -7.18 6.34 -11.71
CA THR A 410 -6.89 5.11 -10.96
C THR A 410 -5.56 5.19 -10.25
N GLU A 411 -4.50 5.66 -10.93
CA GLU A 411 -3.19 5.84 -10.33
C GLU A 411 -3.21 6.88 -9.19
N ALA A 412 -3.95 7.98 -9.36
CA ALA A 412 -4.09 8.99 -8.30
C ALA A 412 -4.79 8.41 -7.05
N ASN A 413 -5.81 7.57 -7.23
CA ASN A 413 -6.47 6.87 -6.13
C ASN A 413 -5.51 5.89 -5.43
N ASP A 414 -4.76 5.10 -6.20
CA ASP A 414 -3.81 4.12 -5.66
C ASP A 414 -2.66 4.82 -4.92
N ILE A 415 -2.11 5.90 -5.49
CA ILE A 415 -1.09 6.71 -4.83
C ILE A 415 -1.65 7.32 -3.55
N ALA A 416 -2.82 7.95 -3.57
CA ALA A 416 -3.42 8.54 -2.37
C ALA A 416 -3.60 7.48 -1.27
N LEU A 417 -4.03 6.28 -1.63
CA LEU A 417 -4.16 5.16 -0.71
C LEU A 417 -2.80 4.71 -0.14
N LEU A 418 -1.78 4.57 -0.99
CA LEU A 418 -0.43 4.20 -0.58
C LEU A 418 0.20 5.26 0.33
N LEU A 419 0.04 6.54 0.01
CA LEU A 419 0.54 7.66 0.81
C LEU A 419 -0.14 7.72 2.18
N ARG A 420 -1.45 7.47 2.22
CA ARG A 420 -2.21 7.37 3.47
C ARG A 420 -1.80 6.13 4.28
N ALA A 421 -1.50 5.02 3.61
CA ALA A 421 -0.98 3.82 4.25
C ALA A 421 0.40 4.08 4.87
N GLY A 422 1.28 4.79 4.18
CA GLY A 422 2.62 5.12 4.68
C GLY A 422 2.63 6.12 5.85
N SER A 423 1.56 6.90 6.03
CA SER A 423 1.52 7.97 7.05
C SER A 423 0.82 7.61 8.36
N LEU A 424 -0.08 6.62 8.34
CA LEU A 424 -0.83 6.19 9.52
C LEU A 424 -0.89 4.68 9.74
N ALA A 425 -0.19 3.86 8.94
CA ALA A 425 -0.12 2.43 9.23
C ALA A 425 0.62 2.19 10.55
N ALA A 426 -0.07 1.50 11.46
CA ALA A 426 0.58 0.83 12.56
C ALA A 426 1.40 -0.34 11.99
N PRO A 427 2.66 -0.52 12.45
CA PRO A 427 3.42 -1.73 12.18
C PRO A 427 2.59 -2.98 12.47
N MET A 428 2.84 -4.06 11.73
CA MET A 428 2.16 -5.33 11.96
C MET A 428 3.17 -6.46 12.02
N GLU A 429 2.89 -7.43 12.88
CA GLU A 429 3.73 -8.60 13.09
C GLU A 429 2.92 -9.87 12.87
N ILE A 430 3.53 -10.89 12.27
CA ILE A 430 2.90 -12.19 12.10
C ILE A 430 3.11 -12.97 13.40
N ILE A 431 2.02 -13.27 14.09
CA ILE A 431 2.03 -13.96 15.38
C ILE A 431 1.68 -15.45 15.27
N GLU A 432 1.03 -15.84 14.17
CA GLU A 432 0.70 -17.24 13.89
C GLU A 432 0.77 -17.54 12.39
N GLU A 433 1.27 -18.74 12.06
CA GLU A 433 1.43 -19.25 10.71
C GLU A 433 1.00 -20.73 10.69
N ARG A 434 0.09 -21.08 9.76
CA ARG A 434 -0.32 -22.46 9.48
C ARG A 434 -0.36 -22.69 7.97
N THR A 435 0.01 -23.89 7.52
CA THR A 435 0.03 -24.32 6.12
C THR A 435 -0.92 -25.47 5.90
#